data_AF-A0A8J3VRD3-F1
#
_entry.id   AF-A0A8J3VRD3-F1
#
_cell.length_a   1.000
_cell.length_b   1.000
_cell.length_c   1.000
_cell.angle_alpha   90.00
_cell.angle_beta   90.00
_cell.angle_gamma   90.00
#
_symmetry.space_group_name_H-M   'P 1'
#
loop_
_entity.id
_entity.type
_entity.pdbx_description
1 polymer ?
#
loop_
_entity_poly.entity_id
_entity_poly.type
_entity_poly.pdbx_seq_one_letter_code
_entity_poly.pdbx_strand_id
1 'polypeptide(L)'
;MLLSRRAIAGATMVLAGAVAALLGTPAYAGVGSAHTAAAPMATCTQQSFLEGTHYSTVQVAQFARQGGFSGNDWVIAVAVAEAESAGWSHARLIDTDCSVDRGMWQINSYWHSEVSDSCAFDPTCAAQATHTIWANGGWSQWTTYTNGAYQAHMAEAQAAVNQVGGSGGGGGGGGGGSGGGTWQANHAYTAGQTVTYGGHTYRCLQSHTSLVGWEPPNVPALWQLVS
;
A
#
# COMPACT_ATOMS: atom_id res chain seq x y z
N MET A 1 -12.73 5.70 8.57
CA MET A 1 -12.06 6.33 7.42
C MET A 1 -11.07 5.32 6.91
N LEU A 2 -11.41 4.60 5.84
CA LEU A 2 -10.51 3.65 5.19
C LEU A 2 -10.14 4.26 3.84
N LEU A 3 -8.85 4.25 3.52
CA LEU A 3 -8.26 4.87 2.32
C LEU A 3 -8.42 4.03 1.07
N SER A 4 -8.54 2.72 1.24
CA SER A 4 -8.78 1.74 0.18
C SER A 4 -9.90 0.82 0.64
N ARG A 5 -10.82 0.44 -0.25
CA ARG A 5 -11.91 -0.50 0.07
C ARG A 5 -11.65 -1.93 -0.42
N ARG A 6 -10.49 -2.21 -1.04
CA ARG A 6 -10.12 -3.55 -1.53
C ARG A 6 -8.66 -3.89 -1.21
N ALA A 7 -8.44 -5.15 -0.83
CA ALA A 7 -7.22 -5.82 -1.24
C ALA A 7 -7.42 -6.32 -2.67
N ILE A 8 -6.51 -6.03 -3.60
CA ILE A 8 -6.54 -6.66 -4.93
C ILE A 8 -6.08 -8.11 -4.78
N ALA A 9 -6.91 -8.95 -4.16
CA ALA A 9 -6.88 -10.38 -4.36
C ALA A 9 -7.74 -10.69 -5.59
N GLY A 10 -7.12 -10.66 -6.77
CA GLY A 10 -7.69 -11.18 -8.03
C GLY A 10 -8.99 -10.51 -8.50
N ALA A 11 -8.90 -9.38 -9.20
CA ALA A 11 -10.03 -8.90 -9.98
C ALA A 11 -10.03 -9.58 -11.36
N THR A 12 -11.02 -10.44 -11.60
CA THR A 12 -11.40 -10.92 -12.93
C THR A 12 -11.68 -9.70 -13.82
N MET A 13 -10.89 -9.57 -14.89
CA MET A 13 -11.04 -8.57 -15.94
C MET A 13 -12.39 -8.74 -16.64
N VAL A 14 -13.28 -7.76 -16.52
CA VAL A 14 -14.53 -7.71 -17.32
C VAL A 14 -14.33 -6.71 -18.46
N LEU A 15 -14.16 -7.22 -19.68
CA LEU A 15 -14.28 -6.44 -20.91
C LEU A 15 -15.76 -6.14 -21.16
N ALA A 16 -16.17 -4.87 -21.07
CA ALA A 16 -17.52 -4.44 -21.39
C ALA A 16 -17.67 -4.10 -22.89
N GLY A 17 -18.50 -4.89 -23.58
CA GLY A 17 -19.01 -4.60 -24.93
C GLY A 17 -20.12 -3.55 -24.90
N ALA A 18 -20.23 -2.81 -26.02
CA ALA A 18 -21.10 -1.66 -26.21
C ALA A 18 -22.58 -1.99 -26.53
N VAL A 19 -23.33 -0.91 -26.83
CA VAL A 19 -24.69 -0.78 -27.44
C VAL A 19 -25.83 -0.73 -26.40
N ALA A 20 -26.78 0.21 -26.37
CA ALA A 20 -27.52 0.89 -27.45
C ALA A 20 -28.05 2.28 -27.05
N ALA A 21 -28.22 3.14 -28.07
CA ALA A 21 -29.02 4.37 -28.02
C ALA A 21 -30.49 4.07 -28.31
N LEU A 22 -31.43 4.78 -27.65
CA LEU A 22 -32.79 4.99 -28.15
C LEU A 22 -33.28 6.40 -27.81
N LEU A 23 -33.80 7.06 -28.86
CA LEU A 23 -34.31 8.42 -28.90
C LEU A 23 -35.78 8.47 -28.45
N GLY A 24 -36.16 9.51 -27.71
CA GLY A 24 -37.56 9.88 -27.45
C GLY A 24 -37.67 11.38 -27.14
N THR A 25 -38.51 12.08 -27.89
CA THR A 25 -38.77 13.54 -27.84
C THR A 25 -39.85 13.93 -26.79
N PRO A 26 -40.04 15.23 -26.49
CA PRO A 26 -40.58 15.68 -25.19
C PRO A 26 -42.09 15.99 -25.19
N ALA A 27 -42.70 15.98 -24.01
CA ALA A 27 -44.02 16.57 -23.75
C ALA A 27 -43.92 17.61 -22.62
N TYR A 28 -44.62 18.73 -22.81
CA TYR A 28 -44.53 19.99 -22.05
C TYR A 28 -45.55 20.09 -20.90
N ALA A 29 -45.12 20.82 -19.85
CA ALA A 29 -45.86 21.62 -18.87
C ALA A 29 -46.69 20.97 -17.75
N GLY A 30 -46.19 21.14 -16.52
CA GLY A 30 -46.98 21.24 -15.28
C GLY A 30 -46.20 22.05 -14.26
N VAL A 31 -46.62 23.29 -14.00
CA VAL A 31 -46.05 24.17 -12.96
C VAL A 31 -46.60 23.75 -11.60
N GLY A 32 -45.84 22.91 -10.90
CA GLY A 32 -46.00 22.66 -9.47
C GLY A 32 -44.73 23.09 -8.75
N SER A 33 -44.86 23.93 -7.71
CA SER A 33 -43.76 24.25 -6.80
C SER A 33 -43.29 22.97 -6.11
N ALA A 34 -42.28 22.32 -6.70
CA ALA A 34 -41.59 21.21 -6.08
C ALA A 34 -40.65 21.79 -5.02
N HIS A 35 -40.89 21.42 -3.76
CA HIS A 35 -39.79 21.27 -2.81
C HIS A 35 -38.72 20.45 -3.52
N THR A 36 -37.52 21.01 -3.71
CA THR A 36 -36.43 20.36 -4.42
C THR A 36 -36.13 19.05 -3.69
N ALA A 37 -36.64 17.94 -4.23
CA ALA A 37 -36.14 16.64 -3.86
C ALA A 37 -34.65 16.67 -4.15
N ALA A 38 -33.83 16.43 -3.12
CA ALA A 38 -32.39 16.29 -3.30
C ALA A 38 -32.16 15.30 -4.45
N ALA A 39 -31.37 15.71 -5.44
CA ALA A 39 -31.03 14.83 -6.55
C ALA A 39 -30.53 13.50 -5.98
N PRO A 40 -30.94 12.34 -6.54
CA PRO A 40 -30.43 11.06 -6.06
C PRO A 40 -28.91 11.11 -6.14
N MET A 41 -28.23 10.72 -5.06
CA MET A 41 -26.77 10.62 -5.08
C MET A 41 -26.36 9.72 -6.23
N ALA A 42 -25.36 10.15 -7.01
CA ALA A 42 -24.85 9.36 -8.11
C ALA A 42 -24.45 7.97 -7.57
N THR A 43 -25.06 6.93 -8.11
CA THR A 43 -24.66 5.55 -7.84
C THR A 43 -23.71 5.13 -8.94
N CYS A 44 -22.43 4.99 -8.61
CA CYS A 44 -21.44 4.50 -9.54
C CYS A 44 -21.37 2.97 -9.50
N THR A 45 -20.96 2.36 -10.60
CA THR A 45 -20.61 0.94 -10.64
C THR A 45 -19.15 0.80 -10.23
N GLN A 46 -18.83 -0.17 -9.37
CA GLN A 46 -17.44 -0.41 -9.00
C GLN A 46 -16.63 -0.83 -10.23
N GLN A 47 -15.57 -0.09 -10.54
CA GLN A 47 -14.73 -0.32 -11.72
C GLN A 47 -13.26 -0.11 -11.35
N SER A 48 -12.40 -1.04 -11.78
CA SER A 48 -10.97 -1.00 -11.52
C SER A 48 -10.18 -0.88 -12.82
N PHE A 49 -9.17 -0.01 -12.80
CA PHE A 49 -8.30 0.28 -13.93
C PHE A 49 -6.84 0.25 -13.44
N LEU A 50 -5.98 -0.47 -14.16
CA LEU A 50 -4.53 -0.41 -14.00
C LEU A 50 -3.94 0.31 -15.21
N GLU A 51 -3.50 1.54 -14.99
CA GLU A 51 -3.10 2.45 -16.07
C GLU A 51 -1.84 3.24 -15.69
N GLY A 52 -1.30 3.94 -16.67
CA GLY A 52 -0.09 4.75 -16.53
C GLY A 52 1.17 3.88 -16.61
N THR A 53 2.23 4.34 -15.96
CA THR A 53 3.48 3.58 -15.87
C THR A 53 3.39 2.55 -14.75
N HIS A 54 3.77 1.31 -15.07
CA HIS A 54 3.98 0.23 -14.11
C HIS A 54 5.42 0.27 -13.62
N TYR A 55 5.60 0.55 -12.33
CA TYR A 55 6.91 0.62 -11.71
C TYR A 55 7.29 -0.71 -11.05
N SER A 56 8.58 -1.04 -11.06
CA SER A 56 9.09 -2.16 -10.27
C SER A 56 9.05 -1.84 -8.78
N THR A 57 8.98 -2.88 -7.95
CA THR A 57 8.99 -2.77 -6.48
C THR A 57 10.20 -1.99 -5.93
N VAL A 58 11.34 -2.05 -6.63
CA VAL A 58 12.55 -1.23 -6.32
C VAL A 58 12.29 0.25 -6.56
N GLN A 59 11.62 0.61 -7.65
CA GLN A 59 11.23 2.00 -7.92
C GLN A 59 10.14 2.47 -6.94
N VAL A 60 9.19 1.61 -6.59
CA VAL A 60 8.22 1.87 -5.51
C VAL A 60 8.95 2.16 -4.20
N ALA A 61 9.97 1.39 -3.85
CA ALA A 61 10.82 1.65 -2.69
C ALA A 61 11.57 2.99 -2.78
N GLN A 62 12.04 3.40 -3.96
CA GLN A 62 12.64 4.71 -4.15
C GLN A 62 11.63 5.85 -3.90
N PHE A 63 10.42 5.74 -4.45
CA PHE A 63 9.36 6.73 -4.21
C PHE A 63 8.95 6.79 -2.75
N ALA A 64 8.74 5.65 -2.10
CA ALA A 64 8.43 5.59 -0.67
C ALA A 64 9.53 6.26 0.19
N ARG A 65 10.81 6.05 -0.16
CA ARG A 65 11.93 6.71 0.53
C ARG A 65 11.93 8.22 0.33
N GLN A 66 11.67 8.68 -0.90
CA GLN A 66 11.56 10.11 -1.23
C GLN A 66 10.34 10.76 -0.56
N GLY A 67 9.28 9.98 -0.31
CA GLY A 67 8.09 10.37 0.44
C GLY A 67 8.34 10.60 1.93
N GLY A 68 9.46 10.11 2.47
CA GLY A 68 9.85 10.27 3.88
C GLY A 68 9.85 8.98 4.68
N PHE A 69 9.38 7.86 4.12
CA PHE A 69 9.38 6.60 4.85
C PHE A 69 10.80 6.09 5.13
N SER A 70 10.97 5.52 6.33
CA SER A 70 12.21 4.89 6.76
C SER A 70 11.91 3.70 7.66
N GLY A 71 12.95 2.93 8.04
CA GLY A 71 12.80 1.78 8.93
C GLY A 71 11.78 0.76 8.43
N ASN A 72 10.99 0.21 9.35
CA ASN A 72 9.96 -0.78 9.05
C ASN A 72 8.79 -0.21 8.23
N ASP A 73 8.43 1.05 8.47
CA ASP A 73 7.34 1.71 7.74
C ASP A 73 7.66 1.93 6.27
N TRP A 74 8.95 2.00 5.90
CA TRP A 74 9.34 1.98 4.49
C TRP A 74 9.00 0.65 3.81
N VAL A 75 9.24 -0.47 4.48
CA VAL A 75 8.91 -1.80 3.96
C VAL A 75 7.39 -1.95 3.86
N ILE A 76 6.66 -1.54 4.89
CA ILE A 76 5.19 -1.58 4.87
C ILE A 76 4.62 -0.69 3.77
N ALA A 77 5.15 0.53 3.58
CA ALA A 77 4.69 1.43 2.53
C ALA A 77 4.83 0.82 1.13
N VAL A 78 5.94 0.12 0.87
CA VAL A 78 6.15 -0.58 -0.41
C VAL A 78 5.18 -1.75 -0.54
N ALA A 79 5.05 -2.58 0.50
CA ALA A 79 4.13 -3.72 0.47
C ALA A 79 2.66 -3.31 0.31
N VAL A 80 2.26 -2.19 0.92
CA VAL A 80 0.93 -1.60 0.73
C VAL A 80 0.77 -1.13 -0.71
N ALA A 81 1.72 -0.39 -1.30
CA ALA A 81 1.63 0.01 -2.70
C ALA A 81 1.48 -1.19 -3.65
N GLU A 82 2.24 -2.27 -3.42
CA GLU A 82 2.12 -3.50 -4.20
C GLU A 82 0.75 -4.17 -4.04
N ALA A 83 0.22 -4.22 -2.81
CA ALA A 83 -1.11 -4.78 -2.54
C ALA A 83 -2.27 -3.94 -3.09
N GLU A 84 -2.09 -2.62 -3.11
CA GLU A 84 -3.09 -1.64 -3.53
C GLU A 84 -3.16 -1.51 -5.06
N SER A 85 -2.01 -1.56 -5.73
CA SER A 85 -1.94 -1.21 -7.14
C SER A 85 -0.95 -2.02 -7.95
N ALA A 86 -0.18 -2.92 -7.34
CA ALA A 86 0.97 -3.58 -7.95
C ALA A 86 1.99 -2.61 -8.58
N GLY A 87 2.11 -1.38 -8.07
CA GLY A 87 3.05 -0.37 -8.57
C GLY A 87 2.58 0.45 -9.79
N TRP A 88 1.28 0.42 -10.12
CA TRP A 88 0.72 1.22 -11.22
C TRP A 88 0.44 2.66 -10.80
N SER A 89 1.08 3.63 -11.46
CA SER A 89 0.96 5.06 -11.11
C SER A 89 -0.43 5.66 -11.29
N HIS A 90 -1.22 5.18 -12.27
CA HIS A 90 -2.58 5.65 -12.52
C HIS A 90 -3.62 4.56 -12.25
N ALA A 91 -3.37 3.69 -11.27
CA ALA A 91 -4.38 2.76 -10.78
C ALA A 91 -5.61 3.55 -10.27
N ARG A 92 -6.81 3.13 -10.68
CA ARG A 92 -8.07 3.77 -10.28
C ARG A 92 -9.07 2.71 -9.86
N LEU A 93 -9.67 2.87 -8.69
CA LEU A 93 -10.89 2.16 -8.30
C LEU A 93 -12.00 3.18 -8.14
N ILE A 94 -13.01 3.13 -9.01
CA ILE A 94 -14.25 3.88 -8.83
C ILE A 94 -15.12 3.07 -7.86
N ASP A 95 -15.52 3.68 -6.75
CA ASP A 95 -16.38 3.07 -5.74
C ASP A 95 -17.87 3.30 -6.04
N THR A 96 -18.74 2.58 -5.34
CA THR A 96 -20.19 2.70 -5.51
C THR A 96 -20.75 4.04 -5.09
N ASP A 97 -20.05 4.75 -4.19
CA ASP A 97 -20.35 6.13 -3.79
C ASP A 97 -19.70 7.18 -4.71
N CYS A 98 -19.17 6.75 -5.86
CA CYS A 98 -18.46 7.56 -6.84
C CYS A 98 -17.16 8.20 -6.35
N SER A 99 -16.69 7.89 -5.14
CA SER A 99 -15.31 8.20 -4.76
C SER A 99 -14.34 7.36 -5.60
N VAL A 100 -13.11 7.84 -5.72
CA VAL A 100 -12.07 7.17 -6.51
C VAL A 100 -10.85 6.96 -5.64
N ASP A 101 -10.39 5.72 -5.54
CA ASP A 101 -9.07 5.41 -5.00
C ASP A 101 -8.03 5.60 -6.11
N ARG A 102 -7.02 6.44 -5.85
CA ARG A 102 -6.17 7.01 -6.90
C ARG A 102 -4.70 6.64 -6.69
N GLY A 103 -4.10 6.16 -7.77
CA GLY A 103 -2.68 5.94 -7.93
C GLY A 103 -2.11 4.83 -7.07
N MET A 104 -0.78 4.84 -6.95
CA MET A 104 -0.01 3.71 -6.46
C MET A 104 -0.33 3.28 -5.02
N TRP A 105 -0.72 4.23 -4.16
CA TRP A 105 -1.14 3.96 -2.78
C TRP A 105 -2.67 4.03 -2.57
N GLN A 106 -3.43 4.09 -3.67
CA GLN A 106 -4.90 4.10 -3.68
C GLN A 106 -5.46 5.13 -2.67
N ILE A 107 -5.15 6.42 -2.88
CA ILE A 107 -5.61 7.51 -2.01
C ILE A 107 -7.04 7.93 -2.40
N ASN A 108 -8.04 7.62 -1.56
CA ASN A 108 -9.45 7.93 -1.81
C ASN A 108 -9.75 9.44 -1.97
N SER A 109 -10.54 9.80 -2.98
CA SER A 109 -10.90 11.20 -3.30
C SER A 109 -11.91 11.85 -2.36
N TYR A 110 -12.74 11.07 -1.68
CA TYR A 110 -13.71 11.58 -0.73
C TYR A 110 -13.10 11.82 0.65
N TRP A 111 -12.28 10.88 1.14
CA TRP A 111 -11.66 10.98 2.46
C TRP A 111 -10.38 11.84 2.47
N HIS A 112 -9.67 11.94 1.34
CA HIS A 112 -8.46 12.75 1.19
C HIS A 112 -8.58 13.74 0.03
N SER A 113 -9.61 14.59 0.12
CA SER A 113 -9.85 15.66 -0.85
C SER A 113 -8.71 16.69 -0.91
N GLU A 114 -7.90 16.79 0.16
CA GLU A 114 -6.70 17.60 0.22
C GLU A 114 -5.59 17.11 -0.73
N VAL A 115 -5.64 15.84 -1.17
CA VAL A 115 -4.72 15.29 -2.17
C VAL A 115 -5.37 15.43 -3.55
N SER A 116 -4.81 16.32 -4.37
CA SER A 116 -5.23 16.49 -5.77
C SER A 116 -4.98 15.23 -6.60
N ASP A 117 -5.75 15.04 -7.68
CA ASP A 117 -5.54 13.93 -8.62
C ASP A 117 -4.14 13.94 -9.22
N SER A 118 -3.60 15.12 -9.56
CA SER A 118 -2.23 15.26 -10.05
C SER A 118 -1.19 14.76 -9.05
N CYS A 119 -1.43 14.94 -7.74
CA CYS A 119 -0.54 14.42 -6.71
C CYS A 119 -0.75 12.91 -6.50
N ALA A 120 -1.99 12.45 -6.47
CA ALA A 120 -2.30 11.04 -6.25
C ALA A 120 -1.78 10.14 -7.38
N PHE A 121 -1.72 10.63 -8.61
CA PHE A 121 -1.19 9.90 -9.76
C PHE A 121 0.31 10.14 -10.05
N ASP A 122 0.95 11.11 -9.40
CA ASP A 122 2.41 11.27 -9.43
C ASP A 122 3.05 10.40 -8.33
N PRO A 123 3.92 9.43 -8.67
CA PRO A 123 4.54 8.52 -7.71
C PRO A 123 5.21 9.18 -6.51
N THR A 124 5.89 10.32 -6.71
CA THR A 124 6.65 10.98 -5.63
C THR A 124 5.71 11.77 -4.73
N CYS A 125 4.80 12.54 -5.33
CA CYS A 125 3.81 13.31 -4.59
C CYS A 125 2.86 12.38 -3.81
N ALA A 126 2.40 11.30 -4.43
CA ALA A 126 1.59 10.28 -3.78
C ALA A 126 2.31 9.68 -2.57
N ALA A 127 3.61 9.35 -2.69
CA ALA A 127 4.39 8.84 -1.56
C ALA A 127 4.48 9.85 -0.40
N GLN A 128 4.66 11.14 -0.69
CA GLN A 128 4.67 12.22 0.33
C GLN A 128 3.30 12.38 1.01
N ALA A 129 2.22 12.32 0.23
CA ALA A 129 0.86 12.36 0.75
C ALA A 129 0.57 11.15 1.65
N THR A 130 0.90 9.94 1.19
CA THR A 130 0.79 8.69 1.98
C THR A 130 1.57 8.79 3.28
N HIS A 131 2.82 9.28 3.26
CA HIS A 131 3.61 9.47 4.47
C HIS A 131 2.94 10.45 5.45
N THR A 132 2.39 11.56 4.95
CA THR A 132 1.67 12.54 5.76
C THR A 132 0.41 11.96 6.39
N ILE A 133 -0.38 11.19 5.63
CA ILE A 133 -1.60 10.55 6.12
C ILE A 133 -1.26 9.49 7.16
N TRP A 134 -0.26 8.65 6.88
CA TRP A 134 0.24 7.65 7.82
C TRP A 134 0.74 8.29 9.12
N ALA A 135 1.49 9.40 9.05
CA ALA A 135 1.98 10.08 10.24
C ALA A 135 0.85 10.58 11.16
N ASN A 136 -0.34 10.85 10.62
CA ASN A 136 -1.48 11.38 11.37
C ASN A 136 -2.44 10.32 11.94
N GLY A 137 -2.38 9.07 11.46
CA GLY A 137 -3.34 8.02 11.89
C GLY A 137 -2.87 6.57 11.74
N GLY A 138 -1.61 6.37 11.38
CA GLY A 138 -0.97 5.07 11.19
C GLY A 138 -1.55 4.26 10.03
N TRP A 139 -1.07 3.01 9.90
CA TRP A 139 -1.43 2.08 8.84
C TRP A 139 -2.86 1.55 8.91
N SER A 140 -3.55 1.70 10.04
CA SER A 140 -4.96 1.27 10.20
C SER A 140 -5.93 1.96 9.24
N GLN A 141 -5.47 3.04 8.61
CA GLN A 141 -6.17 3.77 7.57
C GLN A 141 -6.21 3.00 6.23
N TRP A 142 -5.30 2.07 5.97
CA TRP A 142 -5.29 1.25 4.76
C TRP A 142 -5.97 -0.10 5.00
N THR A 143 -7.02 -0.42 4.24
CA THR A 143 -7.70 -1.72 4.37
C THR A 143 -6.76 -2.87 4.02
N THR A 144 -5.90 -2.71 2.99
CA THR A 144 -4.85 -3.68 2.64
C THR A 144 -3.90 -4.00 3.79
N TYR A 145 -3.69 -3.06 4.71
CA TYR A 145 -2.96 -3.30 5.94
C TYR A 145 -3.82 -4.06 6.96
N THR A 146 -5.01 -3.55 7.26
CA THR A 146 -5.88 -4.14 8.31
C THR A 146 -6.38 -5.55 8.00
N ASN A 147 -6.57 -5.89 6.72
CA ASN A 147 -6.97 -7.23 6.29
C ASN A 147 -5.79 -8.17 6.01
N GLY A 148 -4.55 -7.70 6.19
CA GLY A 148 -3.33 -8.49 6.03
C GLY A 148 -2.86 -8.70 4.59
N ALA A 149 -3.52 -8.16 3.57
CA ALA A 149 -3.14 -8.39 2.17
C ALA A 149 -1.70 -7.94 1.86
N TYR A 150 -1.23 -6.84 2.47
CA TYR A 150 0.15 -6.37 2.34
C TYR A 150 1.20 -7.44 2.73
N GLN A 151 0.86 -8.38 3.62
CA GLN A 151 1.79 -9.41 4.10
C GLN A 151 2.32 -10.29 2.97
N ALA A 152 1.49 -10.55 1.94
CA ALA A 152 1.91 -11.30 0.76
C ALA A 152 3.06 -10.61 -0.02
N HIS A 153 3.20 -9.29 0.13
CA HIS A 153 4.20 -8.47 -0.56
C HIS A 153 5.40 -8.10 0.31
N MET A 154 5.39 -8.42 1.62
CA MET A 154 6.45 -8.00 2.54
C MET A 154 7.83 -8.55 2.18
N ALA A 155 7.92 -9.78 1.67
CA ALA A 155 9.20 -10.36 1.27
C ALA A 155 9.83 -9.60 0.09
N GLU A 156 9.01 -9.25 -0.91
CA GLU A 156 9.45 -8.50 -2.08
C GLU A 156 9.78 -7.04 -1.72
N ALA A 157 8.93 -6.41 -0.91
CA ALA A 157 9.14 -5.08 -0.39
C ALA A 157 10.45 -4.97 0.42
N GLN A 158 10.73 -5.95 1.29
CA GLN A 158 11.96 -5.98 2.08
C GLN A 158 13.20 -6.13 1.18
N ALA A 159 13.13 -6.96 0.14
CA ALA A 159 14.20 -7.10 -0.83
C ALA A 159 14.45 -5.78 -1.58
N ALA A 160 13.39 -5.10 -2.03
CA ALA A 160 13.48 -3.81 -2.70
C ALA A 160 14.08 -2.72 -1.80
N VAL A 161 13.63 -2.63 -0.55
CA VAL A 161 14.18 -1.70 0.45
C VAL A 161 15.67 -1.96 0.71
N ASN A 162 16.06 -3.22 0.85
CA ASN A 162 17.47 -3.60 1.02
C ASN A 162 18.32 -3.18 -0.20
N GLN A 163 17.77 -3.32 -1.41
CA GLN A 163 18.45 -2.90 -2.62
C GLN A 163 18.63 -1.37 -2.67
N VAL A 164 17.59 -0.58 -2.32
CA VAL A 164 17.69 0.87 -2.30
C VAL A 164 18.61 1.36 -1.18
N GLY A 165 18.54 0.75 0.01
CA GLY A 165 19.39 1.10 1.16
C GLY A 165 20.85 0.66 1.03
N GLY A 166 21.11 -0.44 0.31
CA GLY A 166 22.45 -0.95 0.02
C GLY A 166 23.15 -0.26 -1.16
N SER A 167 22.40 0.42 -2.02
CA SER A 167 22.93 1.11 -3.21
C SER A 167 23.75 2.39 -2.93
N GLY A 168 24.15 2.62 -1.68
CA GLY A 168 25.30 3.47 -1.35
C GLY A 168 26.66 2.88 -1.75
N GLY A 169 26.71 1.63 -2.24
CA GLY A 169 27.91 1.01 -2.80
C GLY A 169 27.54 -0.20 -3.64
N GLY A 170 28.04 -0.26 -4.87
CA GLY A 170 27.68 -1.29 -5.83
C GLY A 170 28.16 -2.70 -5.47
N GLY A 171 27.47 -3.68 -6.06
CA GLY A 171 28.04 -4.96 -6.46
C GLY A 171 27.81 -6.15 -5.51
N GLY A 172 27.39 -7.26 -6.12
CA GLY A 172 27.81 -8.60 -5.69
C GLY A 172 26.70 -9.49 -5.15
N GLY A 173 26.50 -10.62 -5.82
CA GLY A 173 25.52 -11.63 -5.45
C GLY A 173 25.92 -12.49 -4.26
N GLY A 174 24.91 -13.18 -3.73
CA GLY A 174 24.95 -14.57 -3.26
C GLY A 174 25.81 -14.91 -2.05
N GLY A 175 25.18 -15.58 -1.07
CA GLY A 175 25.90 -16.44 -0.12
C GLY A 175 25.33 -16.32 1.28
N GLY A 176 24.65 -17.38 1.72
CA GLY A 176 24.14 -17.49 3.07
C GLY A 176 25.24 -17.58 4.13
N GLY A 177 24.86 -17.17 5.35
CA GLY A 177 25.52 -17.57 6.58
C GLY A 177 26.44 -16.52 7.21
N SER A 178 26.07 -16.15 8.44
CA SER A 178 26.95 -15.65 9.51
C SER A 178 27.24 -14.14 9.52
N GLY A 179 26.38 -13.40 10.21
CA GLY A 179 26.62 -12.00 10.58
C GLY A 179 25.32 -11.29 10.87
N GLY A 180 24.83 -11.43 12.09
CA GLY A 180 23.57 -10.85 12.53
C GLY A 180 23.47 -9.35 12.29
N GLY A 181 22.74 -8.94 11.26
CA GLY A 181 22.41 -7.53 11.00
C GLY A 181 21.38 -6.99 11.98
N THR A 182 20.85 -5.80 11.70
CA THR A 182 19.69 -5.28 12.42
C THR A 182 18.48 -6.20 12.21
N TRP A 183 17.67 -6.39 13.25
CA TRP A 183 16.41 -7.13 13.14
C TRP A 183 15.54 -6.52 12.03
N GLN A 184 14.90 -7.38 11.26
CA GLN A 184 14.01 -7.04 10.16
C GLN A 184 12.72 -7.83 10.37
N ALA A 185 11.57 -7.17 10.23
CA ALA A 185 10.29 -7.86 10.19
C ALA A 185 10.16 -8.70 8.91
N ASN A 186 9.34 -9.74 8.92
CA ASN A 186 9.09 -10.61 7.75
C ASN A 186 10.35 -11.26 7.17
N HIS A 187 11.38 -11.40 8.00
CA HIS A 187 12.63 -12.06 7.68
C HIS A 187 12.71 -13.43 8.33
N ALA A 188 13.17 -14.43 7.56
CA ALA A 188 13.40 -15.79 8.06
C ALA A 188 14.68 -15.83 8.89
N TYR A 189 14.55 -16.11 10.17
CA TYR A 189 15.63 -16.31 11.11
C TYR A 189 15.81 -17.79 11.42
N THR A 190 17.06 -18.22 11.50
CA THR A 190 17.40 -19.58 11.95
C THR A 190 17.78 -19.57 13.43
N ALA A 191 17.46 -20.66 14.15
CA ALA A 191 17.87 -20.81 15.54
C ALA A 191 19.39 -20.64 15.68
N GLY A 192 19.81 -19.81 16.62
CA GLY A 192 21.19 -19.44 16.86
C GLY A 192 21.64 -18.14 16.18
N GLN A 193 20.93 -17.65 15.17
CA GLN A 193 21.24 -16.38 14.49
C GLN A 193 21.12 -15.20 15.46
N THR A 194 22.07 -14.28 15.44
CA THR A 194 22.00 -13.04 16.22
C THR A 194 21.45 -11.89 15.38
N VAL A 195 20.88 -10.87 16.01
CA VAL A 195 20.44 -9.61 15.39
C VAL A 195 20.61 -8.45 16.35
N THR A 196 20.66 -7.22 15.86
CA THR A 196 20.60 -6.00 16.69
C THR A 196 19.22 -5.35 16.64
N TYR A 197 18.66 -4.96 17.80
CA TYR A 197 17.40 -4.21 17.89
C TYR A 197 17.44 -3.28 19.11
N GLY A 198 17.10 -2.00 18.93
CA GLY A 198 17.06 -1.04 20.04
C GLY A 198 18.40 -0.86 20.77
N GLY A 199 19.54 -1.05 20.07
CA GLY A 199 20.87 -0.98 20.66
C GLY A 199 21.35 -2.26 21.37
N HIS A 200 20.50 -3.29 21.44
CA HIS A 200 20.80 -4.58 22.06
C HIS A 200 21.00 -5.68 21.04
N THR A 201 21.76 -6.71 21.39
CA THR A 201 21.92 -7.93 20.58
C THR A 201 21.02 -9.03 21.10
N TYR A 202 20.27 -9.66 20.20
CA TYR A 202 19.39 -10.78 20.49
C TYR A 202 19.80 -12.02 19.69
N ARG A 203 19.58 -13.21 20.25
CA ARG A 203 19.77 -14.51 19.62
C ARG A 203 18.44 -15.17 19.36
N CYS A 204 18.20 -15.60 18.13
CA CYS A 204 17.04 -16.39 17.75
C CYS A 204 17.10 -17.76 18.43
N LEU A 205 16.04 -18.14 19.15
CA LEU A 205 15.94 -19.41 19.87
C LEU A 205 15.32 -20.53 19.02
N GLN A 206 14.38 -20.16 18.16
CA GLN A 206 13.62 -21.09 17.33
C GLN A 206 13.56 -20.55 15.90
N SER A 207 13.83 -21.38 14.89
CA SER A 207 13.75 -20.93 13.50
C SER A 207 12.32 -20.46 13.18
N HIS A 208 12.17 -19.24 12.68
CA HIS A 208 10.87 -18.63 12.40
C HIS A 208 11.00 -17.53 11.35
N THR A 209 9.88 -17.13 10.74
CA THR A 209 9.78 -15.87 10.02
C THR A 209 9.23 -14.82 10.97
N SER A 210 9.97 -13.74 11.20
CA SER A 210 9.52 -12.64 12.06
C SER A 210 8.28 -11.94 11.49
N LEU A 211 7.49 -11.29 12.34
CA LEU A 211 6.36 -10.45 11.96
C LEU A 211 6.50 -9.07 12.60
N VAL A 212 5.71 -8.10 12.13
CA VAL A 212 5.56 -6.83 12.82
C VAL A 212 4.92 -7.07 14.18
N GLY A 213 5.45 -6.45 15.25
CA GLY A 213 5.05 -6.75 16.62
C GLY A 213 5.79 -7.95 17.23
N TRP A 214 6.63 -8.65 16.46
CA TRP A 214 7.50 -9.74 16.93
C TRP A 214 8.95 -9.28 17.08
N GLU A 215 9.15 -8.00 17.41
CA GLU A 215 10.46 -7.46 17.72
C GLU A 215 11.06 -8.24 18.90
N PRO A 216 12.40 -8.38 18.98
CA PRO A 216 13.03 -9.25 19.96
C PRO A 216 12.60 -9.10 21.43
N PRO A 217 12.38 -7.88 21.98
CA PRO A 217 11.88 -7.74 23.36
C PRO A 217 10.41 -8.18 23.53
N ASN A 218 9.60 -8.22 22.47
CA ASN A 218 8.17 -8.48 22.55
C ASN A 218 7.83 -9.98 22.54
N VAL A 219 8.72 -10.82 21.98
CA VAL A 219 8.51 -12.28 21.86
C VAL A 219 9.69 -13.08 22.43
N PRO A 220 9.89 -13.08 23.77
CA PRO A 220 11.03 -13.73 24.43
C PRO A 220 11.08 -15.27 24.27
N ALA A 221 9.98 -15.88 23.79
CA ALA A 221 9.98 -17.29 23.41
C ALA A 221 10.78 -17.58 22.12
N LEU A 222 10.97 -16.56 21.26
CA LEU A 222 11.70 -16.66 20.00
C LEU A 222 13.08 -15.98 20.07
N TRP A 223 13.30 -15.07 21.03
CA TRP A 223 14.53 -14.29 21.15
C TRP A 223 15.08 -14.28 22.57
N GLN A 224 16.41 -14.41 22.67
CA GLN A 224 17.18 -14.24 23.89
C GLN A 224 18.04 -12.99 23.81
N LEU A 225 17.94 -12.10 24.80
CA LEU A 225 18.86 -10.97 24.94
C LEU A 225 20.27 -11.50 25.26
N VAL A 226 21.27 -11.02 24.52
CA VAL A 226 22.68 -11.40 24.67
C VAL A 226 23.51 -10.29 25.33
N SER A 227 23.31 -9.03 24.90
CA SER A 227 24.02 -7.84 25.39
C SER A 227 23.21 -6.58 25.15
#